data_AF-A0A3B9LAZ8-F1
#
_entry.id   AF-A0A3B9LAZ8-F1
#
_cell.length_a   1.000
_cell.length_b   1.000
_cell.length_c   1.000
_cell.angle_alpha   90.00
_cell.angle_beta   90.00
_cell.angle_gamma   90.00
#
_symmetry.space_group_name_H-M   'P 1'
#
loop_
_entity.id
_entity.type
_entity.pdbx_description
1 polymer ?
#
loop_
_entity_poly.entity_id
_entity_poly.type
_entity_poly.pdbx_seq_one_letter_code
_entity_poly.pdbx_strand_id
1 'polypeptide(L)'
;MISASKQEQISGDNSNNIQATTVNINGVTYEQARQIALDVYKSNALELAGIAKDIATSRVEQFTERLLKNLAEKAPHALKSASDPDFQHSIFEAQKAFARSGDKNLEDILVSLLEDRACEYERNLKQVVLNEAITVSSKLTNSQINTITLLFSLRHTVHNGLQTIQQLAQLITNEILPFYNDMPDGDMGYRYLSYTGIATVDITKASFITIIRKVYQGLCNKGIDEASIRELIAEEPRVTNLFIRQPNSETNSFNSIISTGTQLQIHLKEIGITSDVFILKVINLLSANPMTDEEIKTQLVTVNPQIKSLIDKWDNSSAKNTILTPVGIAIGHANAKKHGLLHNYPLGIWIY
;
A
#
# COMPACT_ATOMS: atom_id res chain seq x y z
N MET A 1 89.73 28.75 18.34
CA MET A 1 89.04 29.80 17.55
C MET A 1 87.58 29.42 17.48
N ILE A 2 86.68 30.22 18.07
CA ILE A 2 85.22 30.05 17.94
C ILE A 2 84.77 31.15 16.98
N SER A 3 84.23 30.76 15.83
CA SER A 3 83.62 31.70 14.88
C SER A 3 82.22 32.09 15.35
N ALA A 4 82.00 33.37 15.65
CA ALA A 4 80.66 33.91 15.91
C ALA A 4 79.84 33.91 14.60
N SER A 5 78.64 33.33 14.61
CA SER A 5 77.73 33.36 13.45
C SER A 5 77.20 34.78 13.25
N LYS A 6 77.55 35.39 12.12
CA LYS A 6 77.02 36.68 11.71
C LYS A 6 75.73 36.45 10.93
N GLN A 7 74.60 37.01 11.38
CA GLN A 7 73.34 37.02 10.64
C GLN A 7 73.05 38.44 10.15
N GLU A 8 72.97 38.63 8.84
CA GLU A 8 72.66 39.92 8.21
C GLU A 8 71.17 39.97 7.86
N GLN A 9 70.50 41.05 8.27
CA GLN A 9 69.09 41.31 7.99
C GLN A 9 68.97 42.62 7.22
N ILE A 10 68.26 42.59 6.09
CA ILE A 10 67.98 43.79 5.27
C ILE A 10 66.48 44.07 5.37
N SER A 11 66.09 45.33 5.57
CA SER A 11 64.70 45.73 5.80
C SER A 11 64.39 47.09 5.19
N GLY A 12 63.11 47.33 4.90
CA GLY A 12 62.60 48.59 4.35
C GLY A 12 61.89 49.46 5.39
N ASP A 13 61.52 50.68 5.01
CA ASP A 13 60.92 51.66 5.93
C ASP A 13 59.57 51.16 6.51
N ASN A 14 59.35 51.43 7.81
CA ASN A 14 58.22 50.98 8.64
C ASN A 14 58.14 49.47 8.96
N SER A 15 59.29 48.80 9.12
CA SER A 15 59.32 47.41 9.60
C SER A 15 59.84 47.27 11.04
N ASN A 16 59.24 46.36 11.81
CA ASN A 16 59.72 45.94 13.13
C ASN A 16 60.51 44.65 12.99
N ASN A 17 61.82 44.71 13.25
CA ASN A 17 62.70 43.56 13.10
C ASN A 17 62.94 42.88 14.45
N ILE A 18 62.56 41.61 14.55
CA ILE A 18 62.81 40.77 15.72
C ILE A 18 63.79 39.68 15.31
N GLN A 19 64.98 39.65 15.94
CA GLN A 19 65.98 38.61 15.77
C GLN A 19 65.79 37.55 16.87
N ALA A 20 65.38 36.34 16.47
CA ALA A 20 65.25 35.19 17.38
C ALA A 20 66.27 34.11 16.98
N THR A 21 67.09 33.65 17.94
CA THR A 21 68.06 32.56 17.72
C THR A 21 67.35 31.19 17.58
N THR A 22 66.09 31.10 18.00
CA THR A 22 65.23 29.92 17.80
C THR A 22 63.78 30.39 17.64
N VAL A 23 63.20 30.18 16.47
CA VAL A 23 61.76 30.36 16.24
C VAL A 23 61.08 29.08 16.72
N ASN A 24 60.51 29.07 17.92
CA ASN A 24 59.71 27.95 18.40
C ASN A 24 58.29 28.10 17.82
N ILE A 25 58.06 27.50 16.66
CA ILE A 25 56.73 27.42 16.06
C ILE A 25 55.92 26.43 16.92
N ASN A 26 55.22 26.95 17.93
CA ASN A 26 54.25 26.18 18.71
C ASN A 26 52.99 25.93 17.85
N GLY A 27 53.14 25.11 16.80
CA GLY A 27 52.02 24.57 16.05
C GLY A 27 51.24 23.57 16.91
N VAL A 28 49.97 23.37 16.58
CA VAL A 28 49.16 22.32 17.20
C VAL A 28 49.84 20.98 16.93
N THR A 29 50.25 20.26 17.98
CA THR A 29 50.82 18.93 17.80
C THR A 29 49.75 17.98 17.23
N TYR A 30 50.16 16.87 16.62
CA TYR A 30 49.22 15.88 16.11
C TYR A 30 48.22 15.42 17.19
N GLU A 31 48.70 15.19 18.41
CA GLU A 31 47.91 14.80 19.57
C GLU A 31 46.89 15.88 19.93
N GLN A 32 47.29 17.15 19.91
CA GLN A 32 46.39 18.28 20.15
C GLN A 32 45.37 18.42 19.02
N ALA A 33 45.76 18.25 17.76
CA ALA A 33 44.87 18.34 16.61
C ALA A 33 43.83 17.21 16.60
N ARG A 34 44.26 15.98 16.93
CA ARG A 34 43.39 14.82 17.10
C ARG A 34 42.40 15.03 18.25
N GLN A 35 42.87 15.55 19.37
CA GLN A 35 42.03 15.81 20.54
C GLN A 35 40.97 16.87 20.22
N ILE A 36 41.38 17.98 19.58
CA ILE A 36 40.46 19.03 19.10
C ILE A 36 39.41 18.45 18.16
N ALA A 37 39.80 17.62 17.19
CA ALA A 37 38.85 17.00 16.25
C ALA A 37 37.84 16.07 16.96
N LEU A 38 38.29 15.28 17.94
CA LEU A 38 37.43 14.40 18.73
C LEU A 38 36.47 15.20 19.64
N ASP A 39 36.93 16.30 20.22
CA ASP A 39 36.11 17.13 21.10
C ASP A 39 35.04 17.90 20.31
N VAL A 40 35.38 18.38 19.10
CA VAL A 40 34.40 18.90 18.15
C VAL A 40 33.35 17.83 17.81
N TYR A 41 33.76 16.62 17.46
CA TYR A 41 32.81 15.52 17.20
C TYR A 41 31.93 15.21 18.41
N LYS A 42 32.49 15.07 19.62
CA LYS A 42 31.74 14.75 20.84
C LYS A 42 30.74 15.85 21.21
N SER A 43 31.14 17.12 21.12
CA SER A 43 30.25 18.26 21.40
C SER A 43 29.07 18.28 20.43
N ASN A 44 29.34 18.14 19.14
CA ASN A 44 28.30 18.04 18.13
C ASN A 44 27.45 16.77 18.30
N ALA A 45 28.04 15.63 18.68
CA ALA A 45 27.31 14.39 18.89
C ALA A 45 26.32 14.47 20.06
N LEU A 46 26.68 15.14 21.16
CA LEU A 46 25.77 15.38 22.29
C LEU A 46 24.63 16.33 21.93
N GLU A 47 24.92 17.41 21.21
CA GLU A 47 23.91 18.35 20.70
C GLU A 47 22.96 17.66 19.71
N LEU A 48 23.50 16.91 18.75
CA LEU A 48 22.72 16.10 17.81
C LEU A 48 21.88 15.04 18.54
N ALA A 49 22.37 14.45 19.63
CA ALA A 49 21.59 13.53 20.46
C ALA A 49 20.44 14.23 21.18
N GLY A 50 20.64 15.47 21.67
CA GLY A 50 19.59 16.32 22.22
C GLY A 50 18.52 16.65 21.19
N ILE A 51 18.91 17.19 20.03
CA ILE A 51 18.00 17.53 18.94
C ILE A 51 17.25 16.28 18.44
N ALA A 52 17.93 15.14 18.28
CA ALA A 52 17.31 13.89 17.88
C ALA A 52 16.28 13.40 18.91
N LYS A 53 16.56 13.54 20.21
CA LYS A 53 15.62 13.22 21.28
C LYS A 53 14.39 14.12 21.20
N ASP A 54 14.55 15.42 21.01
CA ASP A 54 13.44 16.36 20.96
C ASP A 54 12.54 16.10 19.73
N ILE A 55 13.14 15.87 18.57
CA ILE A 55 12.42 15.49 17.33
C ILE A 55 11.66 14.17 17.53
N ALA A 56 12.32 13.15 18.08
CA ALA A 56 11.69 11.86 18.33
C ALA A 56 10.53 11.99 19.32
N THR A 57 10.70 12.75 20.40
CA THR A 57 9.68 12.98 21.43
C THR A 57 8.46 13.68 20.82
N SER A 58 8.67 14.77 20.08
CA SER A 58 7.59 15.49 19.41
C SER A 58 6.81 14.61 18.42
N ARG A 59 7.50 13.76 17.66
CA ARG A 59 6.87 12.79 16.73
C ARG A 59 6.05 11.76 17.48
N VAL A 60 6.55 11.22 18.60
CA VAL A 60 5.84 10.24 19.43
C VAL A 60 4.60 10.86 20.07
N GLU A 61 4.69 12.09 20.59
CA GLU A 61 3.54 12.82 21.14
C GLU A 61 2.47 13.05 20.07
N GLN A 62 2.85 13.56 18.90
CA GLN A 62 1.93 13.76 17.77
C GLN A 62 1.25 12.45 17.35
N PHE A 63 2.03 11.38 17.19
CA PHE A 63 1.53 10.05 16.81
C PHE A 63 0.52 9.52 17.84
N THR A 64 0.86 9.63 19.11
CA THR A 64 0.06 9.10 20.22
C THR A 64 -1.26 9.86 20.34
N GLU A 65 -1.22 11.19 20.31
CA GLU A 65 -2.42 12.03 20.34
C GLU A 65 -3.36 11.69 19.18
N ARG A 66 -2.82 11.55 17.97
CA ARG A 66 -3.59 11.19 16.78
C ARG A 66 -4.24 9.81 16.92
N LEU A 67 -3.48 8.80 17.33
CA LEU A 67 -4.01 7.45 17.53
C LEU A 67 -5.14 7.44 18.57
N LEU A 68 -4.90 8.04 19.74
CA LEU A 68 -5.88 8.06 20.83
C LEU A 68 -7.14 8.84 20.45
N LYS A 69 -7.00 9.97 19.75
CA LYS A 69 -8.13 10.72 19.21
C LYS A 69 -8.96 9.87 18.23
N ASN A 70 -8.31 9.22 17.28
CA ASN A 70 -9.02 8.37 16.31
C ASN A 70 -9.74 7.19 16.99
N LEU A 71 -9.09 6.55 17.98
CA LEU A 71 -9.72 5.49 18.77
C LEU A 71 -10.92 6.02 19.56
N ALA A 72 -10.79 7.18 20.22
CA ALA A 72 -11.89 7.78 20.97
C ALA A 72 -13.10 8.12 20.08
N GLU A 73 -12.86 8.59 18.85
CA GLU A 73 -13.92 8.96 17.90
C GLU A 73 -14.57 7.76 17.22
N LYS A 74 -13.78 6.77 16.78
CA LYS A 74 -14.27 5.67 15.93
C LYS A 74 -14.57 4.39 16.72
N ALA A 75 -13.82 4.12 17.79
CA ALA A 75 -13.90 2.89 18.56
C ALA A 75 -13.56 3.11 20.05
N PRO A 76 -14.34 3.91 20.81
CA PRO A 76 -13.98 4.26 22.19
C PRO A 76 -13.76 3.05 23.11
N HIS A 77 -14.48 1.95 22.86
CA HIS A 77 -14.32 0.70 23.58
C HIS A 77 -12.92 0.08 23.43
N ALA A 78 -12.20 0.38 22.34
CA ALA A 78 -10.85 -0.09 22.05
C ALA A 78 -9.78 0.61 22.89
N LEU A 79 -10.06 1.77 23.50
CA LEU A 79 -9.09 2.44 24.39
C LEU A 79 -8.63 1.55 25.56
N LYS A 80 -9.45 0.59 25.99
CA LYS A 80 -9.07 -0.38 27.03
C LYS A 80 -7.90 -1.27 26.62
N SER A 81 -7.62 -1.43 25.32
CA SER A 81 -6.45 -2.19 24.86
C SER A 81 -5.13 -1.53 25.28
N ALA A 82 -5.11 -0.24 25.60
CA ALA A 82 -3.91 0.47 26.05
C ALA A 82 -3.28 -0.13 27.33
N SER A 83 -4.04 -0.88 28.13
CA SER A 83 -3.51 -1.62 29.29
C SER A 83 -2.98 -3.02 28.98
N ASP A 84 -3.20 -3.53 27.76
CA ASP A 84 -2.71 -4.84 27.32
C ASP A 84 -1.22 -4.79 26.95
N PRO A 85 -0.36 -5.66 27.52
CA PRO A 85 1.08 -5.65 27.24
C PRO A 85 1.43 -5.89 25.76
N ASP A 86 0.69 -6.73 25.04
CA ASP A 86 0.96 -7.00 23.62
C ASP A 86 0.61 -5.78 22.77
N PHE A 87 -0.52 -5.13 23.03
CA PHE A 87 -0.87 -3.88 22.37
C PHE A 87 0.11 -2.74 22.70
N GLN A 88 0.58 -2.64 23.95
CA GLN A 88 1.64 -1.68 24.33
C GLN A 88 2.93 -1.91 23.54
N HIS A 89 3.31 -3.17 23.31
CA HIS A 89 4.45 -3.51 22.48
C HIS A 89 4.24 -3.07 21.02
N SER A 90 3.06 -3.32 20.45
CA SER A 90 2.72 -2.86 19.09
C SER A 90 2.73 -1.34 18.95
N ILE A 91 2.21 -0.60 19.94
CA ILE A 91 2.32 0.87 19.98
C ILE A 91 3.79 1.29 19.99
N PHE A 92 4.61 0.67 20.83
CA PHE A 92 6.02 1.02 20.96
C PHE A 92 6.79 0.81 19.65
N GLU A 93 6.59 -0.31 18.95
CA GLU A 93 7.25 -0.54 17.66
C GLU A 93 6.80 0.46 16.59
N ALA A 94 5.51 0.81 16.56
CA ALA A 94 4.99 1.85 15.65
C ALA A 94 5.57 3.25 15.96
N GLN A 95 5.58 3.65 17.23
CA GLN A 95 6.16 4.90 17.70
C GLN A 95 7.64 4.98 17.33
N LYS A 96 8.40 3.93 17.61
CA LYS A 96 9.82 3.82 17.27
C LYS A 96 10.07 3.93 15.77
N ALA A 97 9.24 3.29 14.95
CA ALA A 97 9.32 3.39 13.49
C ALA A 97 9.11 4.83 13.01
N PHE A 98 8.04 5.49 13.46
CA PHE A 98 7.74 6.87 13.06
C PHE A 98 8.71 7.90 13.65
N ALA A 99 9.13 7.75 14.91
CA ALA A 99 10.11 8.61 15.55
C ALA A 99 11.41 8.66 14.74
N ARG A 100 11.86 7.50 14.23
CA ARG A 100 13.06 7.37 13.41
C ARG A 100 12.90 7.95 12.01
N SER A 101 11.78 7.68 11.33
CA SER A 101 11.61 8.07 9.92
C SER A 101 11.08 9.49 9.74
N GLY A 102 10.11 9.91 10.56
CA GLY A 102 9.29 11.11 10.33
C GLY A 102 8.40 11.01 9.09
N ASP A 103 8.27 9.82 8.49
CA ASP A 103 7.51 9.61 7.26
C ASP A 103 6.01 9.61 7.59
N LYS A 104 5.30 10.62 7.06
CA LYS A 104 3.85 10.80 7.24
C LYS A 104 3.04 9.68 6.58
N ASN A 105 3.51 9.09 5.48
CA ASN A 105 2.82 7.95 4.90
C ASN A 105 2.90 6.73 5.84
N LEU A 106 4.08 6.47 6.40
CA LEU A 106 4.26 5.40 7.38
C LEU A 106 3.42 5.65 8.64
N GLU A 107 3.36 6.89 9.12
CA GLU A 107 2.48 7.29 10.23
C GLU A 107 1.04 6.87 9.98
N ASP A 108 0.49 7.20 8.81
CA ASP A 108 -0.90 6.89 8.46
C ASP A 108 -1.17 5.38 8.45
N ILE A 109 -0.26 4.60 7.89
CA ILE A 109 -0.36 3.14 7.86
C ILE A 109 -0.34 2.56 9.27
N LEU A 110 0.62 2.98 10.08
CA LEU A 110 0.78 2.49 11.44
C LEU A 110 -0.43 2.84 12.32
N VAL A 111 -0.97 4.05 12.19
CA VAL A 111 -2.20 4.46 12.89
C VAL A 111 -3.37 3.59 12.45
N SER A 112 -3.56 3.36 11.15
CA SER A 112 -4.66 2.51 10.66
C SER A 112 -4.53 1.05 11.16
N LEU A 113 -3.32 0.49 11.16
CA LEU A 113 -3.09 -0.88 11.65
C LEU A 113 -3.30 -0.98 13.17
N LEU A 114 -2.89 0.03 13.94
CA LEU A 114 -3.13 0.08 15.38
C LEU A 114 -4.61 0.26 15.74
N GLU A 115 -5.36 1.04 14.95
CA GLU A 115 -6.82 1.15 15.09
C GLU A 115 -7.48 -0.23 14.98
N ASP A 116 -7.14 -0.99 13.93
CA ASP A 116 -7.67 -2.34 13.73
C ASP A 116 -7.17 -3.30 14.82
N ARG A 117 -5.90 -3.20 15.24
CA ARG A 117 -5.29 -4.05 16.29
C ARG A 117 -5.89 -3.81 17.67
N ALA A 118 -6.25 -2.56 18.01
CA ALA A 118 -6.85 -2.21 19.29
C ALA A 118 -8.22 -2.89 19.52
N CYS A 119 -8.91 -3.26 18.44
CA CYS A 119 -10.20 -3.93 18.48
C CYS A 119 -10.10 -5.46 18.67
N GLU A 120 -8.88 -6.03 18.61
CA GLU A 120 -8.65 -7.48 18.70
C GLU A 120 -8.14 -7.87 20.10
N TYR A 121 -9.05 -8.28 20.99
CA TYR A 121 -8.75 -8.64 22.38
C TYR A 121 -8.29 -10.08 22.56
N GLU A 122 -8.67 -10.97 21.65
CA GLU A 122 -8.31 -12.38 21.70
C GLU A 122 -7.06 -12.65 20.87
N ARG A 123 -6.28 -13.65 21.30
CA ARG A 123 -5.14 -14.11 20.53
C ARG A 123 -5.59 -14.93 19.33
N ASN A 124 -5.94 -14.24 18.24
CA ASN A 124 -6.35 -14.82 16.98
C ASN A 124 -5.34 -14.53 15.85
N LEU A 125 -5.54 -15.15 14.68
CA LEU A 125 -4.65 -14.96 13.53
C LEU A 125 -4.56 -13.48 13.11
N LYS A 126 -5.69 -12.76 13.15
CA LYS A 126 -5.74 -11.34 12.78
C LYS A 126 -4.85 -10.49 13.69
N GLN A 127 -4.86 -10.75 14.99
CA GLN A 127 -3.99 -10.09 15.97
C GLN A 127 -2.51 -10.30 15.62
N VAL A 128 -2.11 -11.55 15.33
CA VAL A 128 -0.73 -11.88 14.94
C VAL A 128 -0.34 -11.19 13.64
N VAL A 129 -1.22 -11.19 12.64
CA VAL A 129 -0.96 -10.56 11.34
C VAL A 129 -0.82 -9.04 11.48
N LEU A 130 -1.66 -8.39 12.30
CA LEU A 130 -1.57 -6.96 12.56
C LEU A 130 -0.27 -6.58 13.27
N ASN A 131 0.17 -7.36 14.25
CA ASN A 131 1.45 -7.14 14.93
C ASN A 131 2.64 -7.25 13.95
N GLU A 132 2.63 -8.26 13.07
CA GLU A 132 3.67 -8.42 12.05
C GLU A 132 3.62 -7.28 11.01
N ALA A 133 2.42 -6.88 10.58
CA ALA A 133 2.23 -5.78 9.65
C ALA A 133 2.79 -4.46 10.19
N ILE A 134 2.57 -4.15 11.48
CA ILE A 134 3.14 -2.98 12.15
C ILE A 134 4.68 -3.03 12.08
N THR A 135 5.26 -4.18 12.41
CA THR A 135 6.72 -4.37 12.45
C THR A 135 7.36 -4.27 11.06
N VAL A 136 6.73 -4.86 10.04
CA VAL A 136 7.28 -4.90 8.68
C VAL A 136 7.06 -3.60 7.93
N SER A 137 6.01 -2.82 8.25
CA SER A 137 5.70 -1.55 7.56
C SER A 137 6.88 -0.58 7.56
N SER A 138 7.70 -0.55 8.62
CA SER A 138 8.86 0.35 8.70
C SER A 138 10.01 -0.03 7.76
N LYS A 139 9.95 -1.19 7.10
CA LYS A 139 10.94 -1.70 6.15
C LYS A 139 10.57 -1.34 4.70
N LEU A 140 9.42 -0.71 4.49
CA LEU A 140 8.87 -0.47 3.17
C LEU A 140 8.98 0.98 2.74
N THR A 141 9.15 1.17 1.44
CA THR A 141 9.04 2.48 0.81
C THR A 141 7.58 2.77 0.44
N ASN A 142 7.27 4.05 0.22
CA ASN A 142 5.93 4.46 -0.23
C ASN A 142 5.53 3.82 -1.56
N SER A 143 6.48 3.66 -2.49
CA SER A 143 6.22 2.98 -3.76
C SER A 143 5.91 1.48 -3.57
N GLN A 144 6.57 0.82 -2.60
CA GLN A 144 6.25 -0.57 -2.24
C GLN A 144 4.86 -0.67 -1.61
N ILE A 145 4.49 0.23 -0.70
CA ILE A 145 3.14 0.29 -0.11
C ILE A 145 2.08 0.50 -1.18
N ASN A 146 2.31 1.40 -2.14
CA ASN A 146 1.40 1.63 -3.26
C ASN A 146 1.29 0.41 -4.18
N THR A 147 2.39 -0.31 -4.41
CA THR A 147 2.38 -1.59 -5.15
C THR A 147 1.56 -2.66 -4.42
N ILE A 148 1.71 -2.78 -3.10
CA ILE A 148 0.91 -3.69 -2.26
C ILE A 148 -0.56 -3.32 -2.34
N THR A 149 -0.88 -2.01 -2.31
CA THR A 149 -2.25 -1.50 -2.44
C THR A 149 -2.86 -1.89 -3.78
N LEU A 150 -2.11 -1.73 -4.87
CA LEU A 150 -2.56 -2.13 -6.21
C LEU A 150 -2.81 -3.65 -6.29
N LEU A 151 -1.90 -4.47 -5.74
CA LEU A 151 -2.07 -5.93 -5.66
C LEU A 151 -3.31 -6.31 -4.83
N PHE A 152 -3.51 -5.63 -3.71
CA PHE A 152 -4.66 -5.81 -2.84
C PHE A 152 -5.96 -5.48 -3.57
N SER A 153 -6.07 -4.28 -4.14
CA SER A 153 -7.27 -3.82 -4.84
C SER A 153 -7.62 -4.73 -6.02
N LEU A 154 -6.65 -5.12 -6.86
CA LEU A 154 -6.94 -5.96 -8.03
C LEU A 154 -7.30 -7.41 -7.69
N ARG A 155 -6.71 -8.01 -6.65
CA ARG A 155 -6.85 -9.44 -6.36
C ARG A 155 -7.82 -9.77 -5.23
N HIS A 156 -8.07 -8.82 -4.33
CA HIS A 156 -8.82 -9.07 -3.10
C HIS A 156 -10.07 -8.20 -2.97
N THR A 157 -10.29 -7.23 -3.86
CA THR A 157 -11.49 -6.38 -3.84
C THR A 157 -12.34 -6.55 -5.10
N VAL A 158 -13.62 -6.25 -4.96
CA VAL A 158 -14.60 -6.27 -6.06
C VAL A 158 -15.67 -5.23 -5.77
N HIS A 159 -16.00 -4.44 -6.79
CA HIS A 159 -17.05 -3.44 -6.71
C HIS A 159 -18.32 -3.96 -7.39
N ASN A 160 -19.32 -4.25 -6.58
CA ASN A 160 -20.63 -4.67 -7.06
C ASN A 160 -21.44 -3.46 -7.54
N GLY A 161 -22.43 -3.70 -8.39
CA GLY A 161 -23.34 -2.63 -8.83
C GLY A 161 -22.85 -1.83 -10.03
N LEU A 162 -21.67 -2.15 -10.57
CA LEU A 162 -21.24 -1.60 -11.85
C LEU A 162 -22.12 -2.18 -12.98
N GLN A 163 -22.61 -1.31 -13.85
CA GLN A 163 -23.57 -1.63 -14.90
C GLN A 163 -22.96 -1.57 -16.31
N THR A 164 -21.84 -0.86 -16.47
CA THR A 164 -21.20 -0.65 -17.78
C THR A 164 -19.68 -0.77 -17.71
N ILE A 165 -19.06 -1.11 -18.84
CA ILE A 165 -17.61 -1.09 -18.98
C ILE A 165 -17.04 0.34 -18.80
N GLN A 166 -17.82 1.38 -19.14
CA GLN A 166 -17.46 2.77 -18.83
C GLN A 166 -17.27 3.00 -17.32
N GLN A 167 -18.21 2.53 -16.49
CA GLN A 167 -18.10 2.65 -15.03
C GLN A 167 -16.92 1.84 -14.48
N LEU A 168 -16.67 0.65 -15.04
CA LEU A 168 -15.49 -0.14 -14.69
C LEU A 168 -14.17 0.58 -15.07
N ALA A 169 -14.09 1.18 -16.26
CA ALA A 169 -12.93 1.95 -16.67
C ALA A 169 -12.71 3.21 -15.80
N GLN A 170 -13.80 3.87 -15.39
CA GLN A 170 -13.74 4.98 -14.44
C GLN A 170 -13.25 4.52 -13.06
N LEU A 171 -13.72 3.37 -12.58
CA LEU A 171 -13.23 2.76 -11.34
C LEU A 171 -11.73 2.47 -11.41
N ILE A 172 -11.26 1.80 -12.48
CA ILE A 172 -9.83 1.54 -12.69
C ILE A 172 -9.04 2.85 -12.74
N THR A 173 -9.58 3.89 -13.38
CA THR A 173 -8.95 5.22 -13.48
C THR A 173 -8.83 5.89 -12.12
N ASN A 174 -9.85 5.82 -11.29
CA ASN A 174 -9.88 6.54 -10.02
C ASN A 174 -9.14 5.78 -8.90
N GLU A 175 -9.18 4.46 -8.92
CA GLU A 175 -8.77 3.63 -7.79
C GLU A 175 -7.51 2.81 -8.02
N ILE A 176 -7.14 2.52 -9.27
CA ILE A 176 -5.98 1.67 -9.59
C ILE A 176 -4.88 2.48 -10.28
N LEU A 177 -5.26 3.33 -11.23
CA LEU A 177 -4.33 4.15 -12.01
C LEU A 177 -3.45 5.10 -11.16
N PRO A 178 -3.89 5.64 -10.01
CA PRO A 178 -2.99 6.48 -9.19
C PRO A 178 -1.73 5.76 -8.71
N PHE A 179 -1.74 4.42 -8.63
CA PHE A 179 -0.66 3.64 -8.02
C PHE A 179 0.26 2.94 -9.05
N TYR A 180 -0.06 2.93 -10.34
CA TYR A 180 0.69 2.10 -11.30
C TYR A 180 2.14 2.59 -11.50
N ASN A 181 2.37 3.90 -11.40
CA ASN A 181 3.72 4.46 -11.57
C ASN A 181 4.69 3.97 -10.47
N ASP A 182 4.17 3.65 -9.30
CA ASP A 182 4.97 3.16 -8.16
C ASP A 182 5.32 1.68 -8.24
N MET A 183 4.73 0.93 -9.18
CA MET A 183 5.09 -0.47 -9.41
C MET A 183 6.57 -0.59 -9.79
N PRO A 184 7.34 -1.52 -9.18
CA PRO A 184 8.70 -1.78 -9.59
C PRO A 184 8.77 -2.21 -11.06
N ASP A 185 9.68 -1.60 -11.82
CA ASP A 185 9.94 -1.96 -13.22
C ASP A 185 10.67 -3.30 -13.35
N GLY A 186 11.35 -3.75 -12.29
CA GLY A 186 12.13 -5.00 -12.25
C GLY A 186 11.76 -5.90 -11.08
N ASP A 187 12.24 -7.15 -11.15
CA ASP A 187 11.87 -8.21 -10.20
C ASP A 187 12.35 -7.96 -8.76
N MET A 188 13.41 -7.17 -8.57
CA MET A 188 14.01 -6.91 -7.25
C MET A 188 13.02 -6.30 -6.26
N GLY A 189 12.12 -5.41 -6.72
CA GLY A 189 11.08 -4.85 -5.86
C GLY A 189 10.14 -5.92 -5.32
N TYR A 190 9.69 -6.83 -6.18
CA TYR A 190 8.79 -7.92 -5.81
C TYR A 190 9.51 -8.98 -4.96
N ARG A 191 10.78 -9.29 -5.25
CA ARG A 191 11.60 -10.16 -4.40
C ARG A 191 11.79 -9.60 -3.00
N TYR A 192 11.92 -8.28 -2.88
CA TYR A 192 11.99 -7.63 -1.57
C TYR A 192 10.68 -7.76 -0.79
N LEU A 193 9.53 -7.65 -1.46
CA LEU A 193 8.23 -7.96 -0.84
C LEU A 193 8.16 -9.41 -0.35
N SER A 194 8.70 -10.36 -1.12
CA SER A 194 8.79 -11.76 -0.69
C SER A 194 9.74 -11.96 0.50
N TYR A 195 10.91 -11.32 0.47
CA TYR A 195 11.89 -11.37 1.55
C TYR A 195 11.33 -10.83 2.88
N THR A 196 10.50 -9.78 2.81
CA THR A 196 9.85 -9.17 3.98
C THR A 196 8.58 -9.90 4.42
N GLY A 197 8.20 -11.00 3.76
CA GLY A 197 7.02 -11.79 4.11
C GLY A 197 5.68 -11.15 3.71
N ILE A 198 5.70 -10.12 2.88
CA ILE A 198 4.51 -9.37 2.43
C ILE A 198 3.81 -10.08 1.27
N ALA A 199 4.61 -10.72 0.43
CA ALA A 199 4.11 -11.36 -0.77
C ALA A 199 4.77 -12.72 -0.99
N THR A 200 4.19 -13.50 -1.87
CA THR A 200 4.75 -14.73 -2.40
C THR A 200 4.67 -14.72 -3.92
N VAL A 201 5.52 -15.55 -4.53
CA VAL A 201 5.49 -15.75 -5.98
C VAL A 201 4.61 -16.96 -6.28
N ASP A 202 3.57 -16.75 -7.07
CA ASP A 202 2.75 -17.80 -7.64
C ASP A 202 3.38 -18.33 -8.94
N ILE A 203 3.17 -19.61 -9.20
CA ILE A 203 3.53 -20.28 -10.45
C ILE A 203 2.58 -19.83 -11.56
N THR A 204 1.33 -19.51 -11.22
CA THR A 204 0.34 -19.02 -12.18
C THR A 204 0.52 -17.53 -12.46
N LYS A 205 0.41 -17.15 -13.74
CA LYS A 205 0.40 -15.76 -14.17
C LYS A 205 -1.04 -15.33 -14.39
N ALA A 206 -1.43 -14.22 -13.78
CA ALA A 206 -2.71 -13.59 -14.01
C ALA A 206 -2.48 -12.24 -14.72
N SER A 207 -2.76 -12.19 -16.02
CA SER A 207 -2.73 -10.92 -16.75
C SER A 207 -3.78 -9.96 -16.19
N PHE A 208 -3.56 -8.66 -16.36
CA PHE A 208 -4.48 -7.64 -15.84
C PHE A 208 -5.90 -7.88 -16.36
N ILE A 209 -6.04 -8.09 -17.67
CA ILE A 209 -7.34 -8.32 -18.31
C ILE A 209 -7.98 -9.65 -17.88
N THR A 210 -7.17 -10.70 -17.66
CA THR A 210 -7.71 -11.96 -17.13
C THR A 210 -8.29 -11.80 -15.73
N ILE A 211 -7.66 -10.97 -14.87
CA ILE A 211 -8.21 -10.63 -13.54
C ILE A 211 -9.53 -9.88 -13.71
N ILE A 212 -9.55 -8.81 -14.52
CA ILE A 212 -10.75 -8.02 -14.76
C ILE A 212 -11.91 -8.88 -15.28
N ARG A 213 -11.67 -9.73 -16.28
CA ARG A 213 -12.69 -10.64 -16.82
C ARG A 213 -13.24 -11.60 -15.77
N LYS A 214 -12.38 -12.13 -14.90
CA LYS A 214 -12.78 -13.07 -13.85
C LYS A 214 -13.58 -12.39 -12.73
N VAL A 215 -13.20 -11.17 -12.37
CA VAL A 215 -13.85 -10.42 -11.28
C VAL A 215 -15.15 -9.77 -11.75
N TYR A 216 -15.22 -9.32 -13.00
CA TYR A 216 -16.35 -8.57 -13.58
C TYR A 216 -17.01 -9.33 -14.75
N GLN A 217 -17.29 -10.62 -14.57
CA GLN A 217 -17.89 -11.50 -15.58
C GLN A 217 -19.19 -10.94 -16.17
N GLY A 218 -20.04 -10.34 -15.31
CA GLY A 218 -21.29 -9.71 -15.73
C GLY A 218 -21.13 -8.54 -16.70
N LEU A 219 -19.96 -7.88 -16.70
CA LEU A 219 -19.63 -6.77 -17.61
C LEU A 219 -18.77 -7.23 -18.79
N CYS A 220 -17.88 -8.20 -18.57
CA CYS A 220 -16.98 -8.75 -19.58
C CYS A 220 -17.65 -9.86 -20.41
N ASN A 221 -18.90 -9.64 -20.80
CA ASN A 221 -19.71 -10.55 -21.60
C ASN A 221 -20.34 -9.75 -22.77
N LYS A 222 -20.45 -10.37 -23.94
CA LYS A 222 -21.07 -9.76 -25.14
C LYS A 222 -22.59 -9.57 -25.00
N GLY A 223 -23.11 -9.94 -23.85
CA GLY A 223 -24.47 -9.77 -23.40
C GLY A 223 -25.30 -11.04 -23.59
N ILE A 224 -26.34 -11.14 -22.78
CA ILE A 224 -27.30 -12.23 -22.75
C ILE A 224 -28.49 -11.85 -23.63
N ASP A 225 -28.96 -12.77 -24.46
CA ASP A 225 -30.10 -12.52 -25.33
C ASP A 225 -31.40 -12.39 -24.53
N GLU A 226 -32.31 -11.57 -25.05
CA GLU A 226 -33.58 -11.27 -24.40
C GLU A 226 -34.48 -12.50 -24.20
N ALA A 227 -34.39 -13.51 -25.09
CA ALA A 227 -35.23 -14.71 -25.00
C ALA A 227 -34.81 -15.58 -23.81
N SER A 228 -33.51 -15.79 -23.61
CA SER A 228 -32.95 -16.50 -22.45
C SER A 228 -33.35 -15.83 -21.12
N ILE A 229 -33.37 -14.48 -21.08
CA ILE A 229 -33.80 -13.75 -19.88
C ILE A 229 -35.29 -13.90 -19.63
N ARG A 230 -36.12 -13.81 -20.68
CA ARG A 230 -37.57 -14.02 -20.56
C ARG A 230 -37.90 -15.42 -20.06
N GLU A 231 -37.17 -16.43 -20.50
CA GLU A 231 -37.31 -17.80 -20.00
C GLU A 231 -36.97 -17.90 -18.50
N LEU A 232 -35.84 -17.31 -18.07
CA LEU A 232 -35.45 -17.29 -16.65
C LEU A 232 -36.48 -16.58 -15.77
N ILE A 233 -36.98 -15.42 -16.20
CA ILE A 233 -37.97 -14.63 -15.44
C ILE A 233 -39.31 -15.36 -15.39
N ALA A 234 -39.70 -16.08 -16.44
CA ALA A 234 -40.92 -16.88 -16.44
C ALA A 234 -40.84 -18.07 -15.46
N GLU A 235 -39.66 -18.70 -15.34
CA GLU A 235 -39.40 -19.77 -14.38
C GLU A 235 -39.29 -19.25 -12.93
N GLU A 236 -38.63 -18.10 -12.74
CA GLU A 236 -38.39 -17.50 -11.43
C GLU A 236 -38.45 -15.96 -11.49
N PRO A 237 -39.62 -15.34 -11.23
CA PRO A 237 -39.81 -13.90 -11.36
C PRO A 237 -38.88 -13.05 -10.47
N ARG A 238 -38.36 -13.63 -9.38
CA ARG A 238 -37.44 -12.93 -8.45
C ARG A 238 -36.12 -12.50 -9.10
N VAL A 239 -35.71 -13.11 -10.21
CA VAL A 239 -34.46 -12.76 -10.91
C VAL A 239 -34.58 -11.54 -11.84
N THR A 240 -35.75 -10.92 -11.95
CA THR A 240 -36.00 -9.80 -12.88
C THR A 240 -34.98 -8.67 -12.76
N ASN A 241 -34.58 -8.31 -11.53
CA ASN A 241 -33.68 -7.20 -11.26
C ASN A 241 -32.19 -7.56 -11.39
N LEU A 242 -31.85 -8.78 -11.80
CA LEU A 242 -30.45 -9.18 -11.99
C LEU A 242 -29.87 -8.70 -13.31
N PHE A 243 -30.72 -8.43 -14.29
CA PHE A 243 -30.31 -8.14 -15.66
C PHE A 243 -30.63 -6.68 -16.04
N ILE A 244 -29.63 -5.99 -16.59
CA ILE A 244 -29.77 -4.62 -17.10
C ILE A 244 -29.45 -4.61 -18.58
N ARG A 245 -30.26 -3.91 -19.37
CA ARG A 245 -30.02 -3.74 -20.81
C ARG A 245 -28.72 -2.99 -21.05
N GLN A 246 -27.88 -3.51 -21.96
CA GLN A 246 -26.64 -2.83 -22.33
C GLN A 246 -26.97 -1.50 -23.04
N PRO A 247 -26.34 -0.38 -22.63
CA PRO A 247 -26.43 0.86 -23.39
C PRO A 247 -25.74 0.67 -24.75
N ASN A 248 -26.41 1.08 -25.83
CA ASN A 248 -25.85 1.12 -27.20
C ASN A 248 -25.51 -0.23 -27.85
N SER A 249 -26.12 -1.33 -27.42
CA SER A 249 -26.03 -2.60 -28.17
C SER A 249 -27.03 -2.59 -29.34
N GLU A 250 -26.55 -2.80 -30.57
CA GLU A 250 -27.41 -2.99 -31.75
C GLU A 250 -28.30 -4.24 -31.60
N THR A 251 -27.85 -5.20 -30.80
CA THR A 251 -28.55 -6.39 -30.37
C THR A 251 -29.20 -6.11 -29.01
N ASN A 252 -30.47 -6.46 -28.77
CA ASN A 252 -31.11 -6.30 -27.45
C ASN A 252 -30.46 -7.23 -26.39
N SER A 253 -29.28 -6.87 -25.91
CA SER A 253 -28.47 -7.67 -25.01
C SER A 253 -28.44 -7.07 -23.61
N PHE A 254 -28.25 -7.93 -22.62
CA PHE A 254 -28.30 -7.57 -21.21
C PHE A 254 -27.05 -8.04 -20.46
N ASN A 255 -26.68 -7.31 -19.42
CA ASN A 255 -25.61 -7.63 -18.48
C ASN A 255 -26.17 -7.97 -17.09
N SER A 256 -25.38 -8.68 -16.30
CA SER A 256 -25.66 -8.87 -14.88
C SER A 256 -25.04 -7.76 -14.05
N ILE A 257 -25.80 -7.30 -13.05
CA ILE A 257 -25.31 -6.34 -12.03
C ILE A 257 -24.29 -6.99 -11.09
N ILE A 258 -24.33 -8.32 -10.98
CA ILE A 258 -23.47 -9.11 -10.10
C ILE A 258 -22.24 -9.59 -10.88
N SER A 259 -21.07 -9.36 -10.29
CA SER A 259 -19.78 -9.43 -10.96
C SER A 259 -19.23 -10.86 -11.11
N THR A 260 -19.57 -11.79 -10.20
CA THR A 260 -19.07 -13.18 -10.23
C THR A 260 -20.15 -14.22 -9.95
N GLY A 261 -19.95 -15.44 -10.46
CA GLY A 261 -20.83 -16.58 -10.17
C GLY A 261 -21.01 -16.90 -8.67
N THR A 262 -19.95 -16.75 -7.86
CA THR A 262 -20.02 -16.97 -6.41
C THR A 262 -20.92 -15.94 -5.73
N GLN A 263 -20.76 -14.66 -6.07
CA GLN A 263 -21.63 -13.60 -5.52
C GLN A 263 -23.07 -13.75 -6.01
N LEU A 264 -23.25 -14.17 -7.27
CA LEU A 264 -24.57 -14.45 -7.81
C LEU A 264 -25.23 -15.58 -7.01
N GLN A 265 -24.51 -16.66 -6.72
CA GLN A 265 -25.03 -17.74 -5.89
C GLN A 265 -25.47 -17.26 -4.51
N ILE A 266 -24.64 -16.44 -3.84
CA ILE A 266 -24.97 -15.87 -2.53
C ILE A 266 -26.25 -15.04 -2.63
N HIS A 267 -26.31 -14.11 -3.58
CA HIS A 267 -27.45 -13.22 -3.76
C HIS A 267 -28.74 -13.99 -4.10
N LEU A 268 -28.67 -15.00 -4.98
CA LEU A 268 -29.82 -15.85 -5.31
C LEU A 268 -30.36 -16.56 -4.06
N LYS A 269 -29.47 -17.06 -3.19
CA LYS A 269 -29.86 -17.68 -1.92
C LYS A 269 -30.48 -16.67 -0.96
N GLU A 270 -29.96 -15.45 -0.89
CA GLU A 270 -30.50 -14.36 -0.06
C GLU A 270 -31.91 -13.94 -0.47
N ILE A 271 -32.22 -13.93 -1.77
CA ILE A 271 -33.58 -13.67 -2.28
C ILE A 271 -34.50 -14.91 -2.23
N GLY A 272 -34.05 -15.98 -1.57
CA GLY A 272 -34.83 -17.18 -1.27
C GLY A 272 -34.92 -18.20 -2.41
N ILE A 273 -34.00 -18.17 -3.37
CA ILE A 273 -33.90 -19.20 -4.42
C ILE A 273 -33.01 -20.32 -3.91
N THR A 274 -33.58 -21.53 -3.76
CA THR A 274 -32.89 -22.68 -3.15
C THR A 274 -32.57 -23.80 -4.14
N SER A 275 -33.09 -23.74 -5.36
CA SER A 275 -32.82 -24.74 -6.41
C SER A 275 -31.40 -24.57 -6.94
N ASP A 276 -30.49 -25.49 -6.58
CA ASP A 276 -29.12 -25.47 -7.08
C ASP A 276 -29.06 -25.62 -8.61
N VAL A 277 -30.01 -26.36 -9.22
CA VAL A 277 -30.10 -26.49 -10.68
C VAL A 277 -30.41 -25.14 -11.32
N PHE A 278 -31.37 -24.39 -10.77
CA PHE A 278 -31.72 -23.07 -11.27
C PHE A 278 -30.57 -22.08 -11.06
N ILE A 279 -29.94 -22.08 -9.87
CA ILE A 279 -28.77 -21.24 -9.58
C ILE A 279 -27.67 -21.50 -10.62
N LEU A 280 -27.35 -22.75 -10.92
CA LEU A 280 -26.36 -23.11 -11.93
C LEU A 280 -26.78 -22.65 -13.34
N LYS A 281 -28.08 -22.73 -13.69
CA LYS A 281 -28.61 -22.21 -14.97
C LYS A 281 -28.31 -20.70 -15.11
N VAL A 282 -28.57 -19.91 -14.07
CA VAL A 282 -28.29 -18.46 -14.07
C VAL A 282 -26.78 -18.18 -14.15
N ILE A 283 -25.95 -18.89 -13.37
CA ILE A 283 -24.48 -18.74 -13.39
C ILE A 283 -23.90 -19.07 -14.77
N ASN A 284 -24.39 -20.12 -15.42
CA ASN A 284 -23.92 -20.52 -16.74
C ASN A 284 -24.25 -19.46 -17.80
N LEU A 285 -25.42 -18.82 -17.70
CA LEU A 285 -25.79 -17.71 -18.60
C LEU A 285 -24.86 -16.50 -18.46
N LEU A 286 -24.38 -16.18 -17.25
CA LEU A 286 -23.35 -15.15 -17.06
C LEU A 286 -22.04 -15.45 -17.80
N SER A 287 -21.74 -16.74 -17.97
CA SER A 287 -20.45 -17.21 -18.52
C SER A 287 -20.55 -17.66 -19.98
N ALA A 288 -21.73 -17.59 -20.60
CA ALA A 288 -21.99 -18.23 -21.89
C ALA A 288 -21.32 -17.54 -23.09
N ASN A 289 -21.08 -16.22 -23.02
CA ASN A 289 -20.56 -15.43 -24.14
C ASN A 289 -19.53 -14.38 -23.69
N PRO A 290 -18.39 -14.81 -23.10
CA PRO A 290 -17.39 -13.89 -22.58
C PRO A 290 -16.75 -13.08 -23.71
N MET A 291 -16.42 -11.83 -23.42
CA MET A 291 -15.53 -11.05 -24.28
C MET A 291 -14.11 -11.66 -24.25
N THR A 292 -13.41 -11.54 -25.38
CA THR A 292 -11.98 -11.84 -25.48
C THR A 292 -11.16 -10.79 -24.73
N ASP A 293 -9.91 -11.13 -24.35
CA ASP A 293 -9.03 -10.20 -23.66
C ASP A 293 -8.80 -8.91 -24.48
N GLU A 294 -8.68 -9.03 -25.80
CA GLU A 294 -8.52 -7.87 -26.70
C GLU A 294 -9.79 -7.00 -26.74
N GLU A 295 -10.99 -7.58 -26.80
CA GLU A 295 -12.24 -6.80 -26.76
C GLU A 295 -12.35 -6.00 -25.45
N ILE A 296 -12.06 -6.64 -24.30
CA ILE A 296 -12.08 -5.96 -23.00
C ILE A 296 -11.03 -4.85 -22.97
N LYS A 297 -9.80 -5.14 -23.41
CA LYS A 297 -8.71 -4.16 -23.48
C LYS A 297 -9.09 -2.97 -24.34
N THR A 298 -9.61 -3.19 -25.55
CA THR A 298 -10.05 -2.12 -26.45
C THR A 298 -11.10 -1.25 -25.78
N GLN A 299 -12.15 -1.84 -25.20
CA GLN A 299 -13.22 -1.05 -24.58
C GLN A 299 -12.72 -0.21 -23.39
N LEU A 300 -11.89 -0.78 -22.51
CA LEU A 300 -11.31 -0.03 -21.39
C LEU A 300 -10.41 1.12 -21.87
N VAL A 301 -9.55 0.86 -22.85
CA VAL A 301 -8.59 1.84 -23.39
C VAL A 301 -9.30 2.94 -24.18
N THR A 302 -10.41 2.65 -24.85
CA THR A 302 -11.26 3.67 -25.49
C THR A 302 -11.81 4.68 -24.49
N VAL A 303 -12.15 4.25 -23.26
CA VAL A 303 -12.61 5.16 -22.21
C VAL A 303 -11.47 5.98 -21.63
N ASN A 304 -10.35 5.34 -21.31
CA ASN A 304 -9.15 6.03 -20.84
C ASN A 304 -7.88 5.39 -21.42
N PRO A 305 -7.17 6.07 -22.35
CA PRO A 305 -5.96 5.55 -22.97
C PRO A 305 -4.83 5.22 -21.98
N GLN A 306 -4.78 5.85 -20.80
CA GLN A 306 -3.76 5.56 -19.79
C GLN A 306 -3.89 4.16 -19.18
N ILE A 307 -5.07 3.54 -19.26
CA ILE A 307 -5.27 2.15 -18.82
C ILE A 307 -4.35 1.20 -19.60
N LYS A 308 -4.02 1.52 -20.85
CA LYS A 308 -3.05 0.73 -21.63
C LYS A 308 -1.69 0.66 -20.93
N SER A 309 -1.20 1.78 -20.40
CA SER A 309 0.09 1.82 -19.69
C SER A 309 0.07 0.99 -18.41
N LEU A 310 -1.05 1.01 -17.67
CA LEU A 310 -1.25 0.15 -16.50
C LEU A 310 -1.24 -1.34 -16.89
N ILE A 311 -2.00 -1.73 -17.92
CA ILE A 311 -2.04 -3.11 -18.43
C ILE A 311 -0.63 -3.56 -18.82
N ASP A 312 0.04 -2.77 -19.66
CA ASP A 312 1.36 -3.11 -20.19
C ASP A 312 2.38 -3.20 -19.03
N LYS A 313 2.32 -2.34 -18.01
CA LYS A 313 3.22 -2.39 -16.84
C LYS A 313 2.95 -3.60 -15.93
N TRP A 314 1.68 -3.93 -15.68
CA TRP A 314 1.31 -5.12 -14.92
C TRP A 314 1.75 -6.40 -15.63
N ASP A 315 1.42 -6.53 -16.91
CA ASP A 315 1.66 -7.74 -17.69
C ASP A 315 3.16 -7.96 -17.98
N ASN A 316 3.98 -6.91 -17.96
CA ASN A 316 5.43 -7.03 -18.15
C ASN A 316 6.25 -7.11 -16.85
N SER A 317 5.64 -6.90 -15.69
CA SER A 317 6.32 -7.00 -14.38
C SER A 317 6.02 -8.32 -13.66
N SER A 318 6.63 -8.51 -12.49
CA SER A 318 6.33 -9.65 -11.60
C SER A 318 5.01 -9.47 -10.82
N ALA A 319 4.25 -8.40 -11.03
CA ALA A 319 2.95 -8.23 -10.38
C ALA A 319 1.95 -9.34 -10.79
N LYS A 320 2.00 -9.78 -12.05
CA LYS A 320 1.14 -10.85 -12.59
C LYS A 320 1.26 -12.19 -11.87
N ASN A 321 2.39 -12.45 -11.20
CA ASN A 321 2.66 -13.66 -10.43
C ASN A 321 2.94 -13.36 -8.94
N THR A 322 2.63 -12.16 -8.44
CA THR A 322 2.75 -11.82 -7.02
C THR A 322 1.39 -11.95 -6.34
N ILE A 323 1.36 -12.65 -5.20
CA ILE A 323 0.19 -12.79 -4.32
C ILE A 323 0.55 -12.24 -2.95
N LEU A 324 -0.37 -11.53 -2.30
CA LEU A 324 -0.14 -11.00 -0.96
C LEU A 324 -0.33 -12.09 0.09
N THR A 325 0.54 -12.08 1.10
CA THR A 325 0.32 -12.81 2.36
C THR A 325 -0.74 -12.08 3.19
N PRO A 326 -1.26 -12.67 4.29
CA PRO A 326 -2.13 -11.95 5.21
C PRO A 326 -1.53 -10.62 5.71
N VAL A 327 -0.20 -10.57 5.92
CA VAL A 327 0.52 -9.35 6.30
C VAL A 327 0.46 -8.30 5.18
N GLY A 328 0.70 -8.71 3.92
CA GLY A 328 0.56 -7.81 2.78
C GLY A 328 -0.88 -7.33 2.57
N ILE A 329 -1.87 -8.19 2.80
CA ILE A 329 -3.29 -7.81 2.77
C ILE A 329 -3.60 -6.74 3.81
N ALA A 330 -3.13 -6.89 5.06
CA ALA A 330 -3.35 -5.89 6.11
C ALA A 330 -2.75 -4.52 5.76
N ILE A 331 -1.52 -4.49 5.22
CA ILE A 331 -0.86 -3.26 4.79
C ILE A 331 -1.59 -2.63 3.59
N GLY A 332 -1.95 -3.44 2.59
CA GLY A 332 -2.70 -2.98 1.41
C GLY A 332 -4.07 -2.42 1.79
N HIS A 333 -4.77 -3.08 2.71
CA HIS A 333 -6.04 -2.62 3.27
C HIS A 333 -5.91 -1.29 4.02
N ALA A 334 -4.89 -1.15 4.87
CA ALA A 334 -4.63 0.10 5.60
C ALA A 334 -4.40 1.28 4.64
N ASN A 335 -3.58 1.09 3.60
CA ASN A 335 -3.34 2.16 2.62
C ASN A 335 -4.57 2.41 1.73
N ALA A 336 -5.33 1.37 1.37
CA ALA A 336 -6.57 1.51 0.61
C ALA A 336 -7.62 2.32 1.39
N LYS A 337 -7.76 2.10 2.71
CA LYS A 337 -8.60 2.93 3.60
C LYS A 337 -8.15 4.38 3.61
N LYS A 338 -6.84 4.62 3.74
CA LYS A 338 -6.26 5.98 3.69
C LYS A 338 -6.64 6.73 2.41
N HIS A 339 -6.60 6.05 1.26
CA HIS A 339 -6.91 6.63 -0.04
C HIS A 339 -8.42 6.68 -0.36
N GLY A 340 -9.29 6.28 0.58
CA GLY A 340 -10.75 6.30 0.37
C GLY A 340 -11.25 5.21 -0.59
N LEU A 341 -10.44 4.20 -0.88
CA LEU A 341 -10.85 3.06 -1.74
C LEU A 341 -11.77 2.11 -0.99
N LEU A 342 -11.65 2.06 0.33
CA LEU A 342 -12.46 1.23 1.21
C LEU A 342 -13.24 2.10 2.21
N HIS A 343 -14.56 2.07 2.11
CA HIS A 343 -15.46 2.70 3.07
C HIS A 343 -16.03 1.64 4.01
N ASN A 344 -15.62 1.66 5.29
CA ASN A 344 -16.17 0.82 6.36
C ASN A 344 -16.08 -0.70 6.18
N TYR A 345 -15.16 -1.20 5.35
CA TYR A 345 -14.91 -2.64 5.22
C TYR A 345 -13.88 -3.13 6.26
N PRO A 346 -14.28 -3.97 7.24
CA PRO A 346 -13.36 -4.46 8.26
C PRO A 346 -12.35 -5.44 7.66
N LEU A 347 -11.11 -5.40 8.17
CA LEU A 347 -10.04 -6.31 7.75
C LEU A 347 -10.43 -7.80 7.87
N GLY A 348 -11.35 -8.12 8.77
CA GLY A 348 -11.87 -9.47 9.01
C GLY A 348 -12.53 -10.15 7.81
N ILE A 349 -12.86 -9.41 6.74
CA ILE A 349 -13.33 -10.01 5.49
C ILE A 349 -12.26 -10.88 4.84
N TRP A 350 -10.99 -10.50 4.98
CA TRP A 350 -9.86 -11.17 4.33
C TRP A 350 -9.01 -12.01 5.29
N ILE A 351 -9.09 -11.73 6.59
CA ILE A 351 -8.30 -12.40 7.64
C ILE A 351 -9.27 -12.85 8.74
N TYR A 352 -9.66 -14.12 8.70
CA TYR A 352 -10.61 -14.74 9.63
C TYR A 352 -9.93 -15.67 10.64
#